data_AF-A0A2G2DAZ5-F1
#
_entry.id   AF-A0A2G2DAZ5-F1
#
_cell.length_a   1.000
_cell.length_b   1.000
_cell.length_c   1.000
_cell.angle_alpha   90.00
_cell.angle_beta   90.00
_cell.angle_gamma   90.00
#
_symmetry.space_group_name_H-M   'P 1'
#
loop_
_entity.id
_entity.type
_entity.pdbx_description
1 polymer ?
#
loop_
_entity_poly.entity_id
_entity_poly.type
_entity_poly.pdbx_seq_one_letter_code
_entity_poly.pdbx_strand_id
1 'polypeptide(L)'
;VEERWEYPDNVGDCEDYALEKRKRLNQRGVPLGALSMTVARDANGGGHAVLTVVTDRGDFVLDNVEPRVLLWKEAELYFLKRQSQHDPNTWVSLVSG
;
A
#
# COMPACT_ATOMS: atom_id res chain seq x y z
N VAL A 1 0.31 24.75 -12.71
CA VAL A 1 1.11 24.14 -11.62
C VAL A 1 0.12 23.35 -10.79
N GLU A 2 -0.05 22.08 -11.11
CA GLU A 2 -1.09 21.23 -10.53
C GLU A 2 -0.53 20.45 -9.33
N GLU A 3 -1.25 20.63 -8.22
CA GLU A 3 -1.37 19.80 -7.03
C GLU A 3 -0.12 19.56 -6.17
N ARG A 4 0.08 20.54 -5.29
CA ARG A 4 0.78 20.39 -4.01
C ARG A 4 -0.08 19.52 -3.08
N TRP A 5 0.21 18.22 -3.04
CA TRP A 5 -0.32 17.32 -2.01
C TRP A 5 0.51 17.49 -0.73
N GLU A 6 0.03 18.30 0.22
CA GLU A 6 0.48 18.37 1.63
C GLU A 6 -0.56 17.58 2.46
N TYR A 7 -0.35 16.58 3.34
CA TYR A 7 0.68 16.08 4.29
C TYR A 7 0.48 14.54 4.48
N PRO A 8 1.40 13.68 5.04
CA PRO A 8 2.15 13.88 6.30
C PRO A 8 3.63 13.35 6.38
N ASP A 9 4.30 13.68 7.49
CA ASP A 9 5.77 13.66 7.74
C ASP A 9 6.48 12.29 7.81
N ASN A 10 5.79 11.16 7.83
CA ASN A 10 6.40 9.82 8.05
C ASN A 10 6.54 8.95 6.78
N VAL A 11 6.23 9.50 5.60
CA VAL A 11 6.24 8.74 4.33
C VAL A 11 7.64 8.23 3.97
N GLY A 12 8.69 8.95 4.37
CA GLY A 12 10.07 8.72 3.96
C GLY A 12 10.67 7.37 4.37
N ASP A 13 10.09 6.65 5.32
CA ASP A 13 10.57 5.31 5.70
C ASP A 13 9.62 4.20 5.19
N CYS A 14 8.31 4.34 5.37
CA CYS A 14 7.35 3.28 5.05
C CYS A 14 7.21 3.03 3.55
N GLU A 15 7.21 4.09 2.73
CA GLU A 15 7.12 3.96 1.27
C GLU A 15 8.31 3.17 0.71
N ASP A 16 9.53 3.46 1.17
CA ASP A 16 10.75 2.79 0.73
C ASP A 16 10.73 1.30 1.05
N TYR A 17 10.29 0.93 2.25
CA TYR A 17 10.09 -0.48 2.61
C TYR A 17 9.06 -1.17 1.70
N ALA A 18 7.94 -0.50 1.43
CA ALA A 18 6.91 -1.05 0.56
C ALA A 18 7.39 -1.20 -0.90
N LEU A 19 8.13 -0.21 -1.43
CA LEU A 19 8.74 -0.25 -2.76
C LEU A 19 9.81 -1.34 -2.88
N GLU A 20 10.67 -1.50 -1.87
CA GLU A 20 11.71 -2.55 -1.88
C GLU A 20 11.08 -3.95 -1.80
N LYS A 21 10.05 -4.16 -0.98
CA LYS A 21 9.28 -5.42 -0.95
C LYS A 21 8.64 -5.69 -2.31
N ARG A 22 8.03 -4.68 -2.95
CA ARG A 22 7.41 -4.77 -4.28
C ARG A 22 8.43 -5.20 -5.32
N LYS A 23 9.59 -4.55 -5.35
CA LYS A 23 10.70 -4.89 -6.24
C LYS A 23 11.16 -6.34 -6.05
N ARG A 24 11.39 -6.77 -4.81
CA ARG A 24 11.84 -8.15 -4.51
C ARG A 24 10.82 -9.21 -4.89
N LEU A 25 9.53 -8.97 -4.63
CA LEU A 25 8.47 -9.90 -5.01
C LEU A 25 8.33 -9.98 -6.54
N ASN A 26 8.45 -8.86 -7.23
CA ASN A 26 8.44 -8.86 -8.69
C ASN A 26 9.63 -9.59 -9.30
N GLN A 27 10.83 -9.40 -8.75
CA GLN A 27 12.02 -10.16 -9.14
C GLN A 27 11.88 -11.67 -8.91
N ARG A 28 11.01 -12.08 -7.98
CA ARG A 28 10.66 -13.48 -7.71
C ARG A 28 9.49 -14.00 -8.54
N GLY A 29 9.00 -13.22 -9.50
CA GLY A 29 7.96 -13.64 -10.46
C GLY A 29 6.54 -13.24 -10.10
N VAL A 30 6.31 -12.48 -9.00
CA VAL A 30 4.97 -11.96 -8.72
C VAL A 30 4.64 -10.82 -9.72
N PRO A 31 3.51 -10.89 -10.45
CA PRO A 31 3.16 -9.86 -11.42
C PRO A 31 2.99 -8.49 -10.76
N LEU A 32 3.45 -7.41 -11.40
CA LEU A 32 3.31 -6.05 -10.86
C LEU A 32 1.85 -5.64 -10.64
N GLY A 33 0.92 -6.14 -11.45
CA GLY A 33 -0.52 -5.90 -11.27
C GLY A 33 -1.09 -6.51 -9.99
N ALA A 34 -0.41 -7.50 -9.40
CA ALA A 34 -0.76 -8.07 -8.09
C ALA A 34 -0.07 -7.34 -6.92
N LEU A 35 0.77 -6.34 -7.19
CA LEU A 35 1.60 -5.63 -6.20
C LEU A 35 1.27 -4.14 -6.19
N SER A 36 0.27 -3.76 -5.39
CA SER A 36 -0.22 -2.38 -5.30
C SER A 36 0.40 -1.67 -4.10
N MET A 37 0.96 -0.48 -4.34
CA MET A 37 1.20 0.46 -3.24
C MET A 37 -0.13 0.96 -2.71
N THR A 38 -0.28 0.99 -1.39
CA THR A 38 -1.51 1.38 -0.72
C THR A 38 -1.20 2.42 0.35
N VAL A 39 -1.97 3.51 0.33
CA VAL A 39 -1.92 4.57 1.34
C VAL A 39 -3.08 4.38 2.30
N ALA A 40 -2.78 4.40 3.59
CA ALA A 40 -3.73 4.21 4.67
C ALA A 40 -3.46 5.22 5.81
N ARG A 41 -4.29 5.15 6.86
CA ARG A 41 -3.99 5.72 8.17
C ARG A 41 -3.87 4.62 9.22
N ASP A 42 -2.95 4.79 10.15
CA ASP A 42 -2.84 3.95 11.33
C ASP A 42 -3.90 4.30 12.40
N ALA A 43 -3.91 3.55 13.51
CA ALA A 43 -4.81 3.77 14.63
C ALA A 43 -4.67 5.15 15.30
N ASN A 44 -3.53 5.82 15.15
CA ASN A 44 -3.29 7.18 15.66
C ASN A 44 -3.67 8.26 14.63
N GLY A 45 -4.17 7.87 13.45
CA GLY A 45 -4.51 8.78 12.36
C GLY A 45 -3.31 9.23 11.53
N GLY A 46 -2.11 8.71 11.79
CA GLY A 46 -0.90 8.97 11.01
C GLY A 46 -1.00 8.36 9.63
N GLY A 47 -0.52 9.07 8.60
CA GLY A 47 -0.46 8.52 7.25
C GLY A 47 0.55 7.39 7.16
N HIS A 48 0.19 6.32 6.46
CA HIS A 48 1.00 5.10 6.35
C HIS A 48 0.99 4.55 4.93
N ALA A 49 2.12 3.99 4.49
CA ALA A 49 2.29 3.37 3.19
C ALA A 49 2.65 1.89 3.35
N VAL A 50 1.88 1.02 2.70
CA VAL A 50 2.07 -0.44 2.77
C VAL A 50 2.03 -1.05 1.37
N LEU A 51 2.57 -2.26 1.26
CA LEU A 51 2.41 -3.07 0.05
C LEU A 51 1.20 -3.99 0.21
N THR A 52 0.28 -3.94 -0.74
CA THR A 52 -0.81 -4.90 -0.86
C THR A 52 -0.49 -5.92 -1.94
N VAL A 53 -0.61 -7.20 -1.59
CA VAL A 53 -0.43 -8.33 -2.51
C VAL A 53 -1.78 -8.97 -2.77
N VAL A 54 -2.27 -8.85 -4.00
CA VAL A 54 -3.54 -9.43 -4.44
C VAL A 54 -3.29 -10.89 -4.86
N THR A 55 -4.04 -11.82 -4.28
CA THR A 55 -3.92 -13.25 -4.58
C THR A 55 -5.29 -13.90 -4.76
N ASP A 56 -5.31 -15.14 -5.26
CA ASP A 56 -6.51 -15.97 -5.34
C ASP A 56 -7.05 -16.41 -3.96
N ARG A 57 -6.28 -16.19 -2.89
CA ARG A 57 -6.65 -16.50 -1.50
C ARG A 57 -7.03 -15.27 -0.68
N GLY A 58 -7.02 -14.09 -1.31
CA GLY A 58 -7.32 -12.81 -0.70
C GLY A 58 -6.21 -11.78 -0.87
N ASP A 59 -6.51 -10.56 -0.43
CA ASP A 59 -5.57 -9.44 -0.42
C ASP A 59 -4.79 -9.45 0.90
N PHE A 60 -3.46 -9.46 0.82
CA PHE A 60 -2.57 -9.44 1.97
C PHE A 60 -1.83 -8.11 2.08
N VAL A 61 -1.56 -7.68 3.31
CA VAL A 61 -0.80 -6.48 3.62
C VAL A 61 0.58 -6.85 4.14
N LEU A 62 1.62 -6.28 3.53
CA LEU A 62 3.01 -6.42 3.94
C LEU A 62 3.49 -5.08 4.49
N ASP A 63 3.50 -4.98 5.81
CA ASP A 63 3.82 -3.77 6.57
C ASP A 63 5.26 -3.81 7.13
N ASN A 64 5.91 -2.65 7.33
CA ASN A 64 7.19 -2.54 8.04
C ASN A 64 7.02 -2.43 9.56
N VAL A 65 5.88 -1.95 10.06
CA VAL A 65 5.63 -1.86 11.53
C VAL A 65 4.98 -3.12 12.09
N GLU A 66 4.16 -3.80 11.31
CA GLU A 66 3.56 -5.10 11.65
C GLU A 66 4.31 -6.22 10.92
N PRO A 67 5.05 -7.10 11.63
CA PRO A 67 5.86 -8.15 11.00
C PRO A 67 5.01 -9.30 10.42
N ARG A 68 3.77 -9.47 10.86
CA ARG A 68 2.87 -10.50 10.31
C ARG A 68 2.36 -10.08 8.94
N VAL A 69 2.26 -11.05 8.03
CA VAL A 69 1.49 -10.87 6.80
C VAL A 69 0.02 -11.09 7.16
N LEU A 70 -0.75 -10.01 7.14
CA LEU A 70 -2.16 -10.02 7.52
C LEU A 70 -3.06 -9.96 6.30
N LEU A 71 -4.27 -10.53 6.40
CA LEU A 71 -5.30 -10.24 5.43
C LEU A 71 -5.65 -8.74 5.50
N TRP A 72 -6.05 -8.16 4.37
CA TRP A 72 -6.46 -6.76 4.27
C TRP A 72 -7.44 -6.34 5.37
N LYS A 73 -8.44 -7.19 5.63
CA LYS A 73 -9.48 -6.94 6.65
C LYS A 73 -8.99 -7.04 8.10
N GLU A 74 -7.82 -7.63 8.32
CA GLU A 74 -7.22 -7.86 9.64
C GLU A 74 -6.13 -6.84 9.94
N ALA A 75 -5.56 -6.22 8.91
CA ALA A 75 -4.69 -5.07 9.09
C ALA A 75 -5.53 -3.94 9.68
N GLU A 76 -5.20 -3.51 10.90
CA GLU A 76 -5.86 -2.44 11.65
C GLU A 76 -5.53 -1.05 11.06
N LEU A 77 -5.76 -0.90 9.77
CA LEU A 77 -5.45 0.26 8.95
C LEU A 77 -6.72 0.80 8.31
N TYR A 78 -6.83 2.12 8.25
CA TYR A 78 -7.89 2.79 7.50
C TYR A 78 -7.39 3.12 6.09
N PHE A 79 -7.76 2.28 5.11
CA PHE A 79 -7.26 2.40 3.74
C PHE A 79 -7.90 3.57 2.97
N LEU A 80 -7.06 4.40 2.34
CA LEU A 80 -7.48 5.62 1.64
C LEU A 80 -7.50 5.43 0.12
N LYS A 81 -6.38 4.97 -0.44
CA LYS A 81 -6.21 4.78 -1.89
C LYS A 81 -5.16 3.71 -2.16
N ARG A 82 -5.23 3.08 -3.34
CA ARG A 82 -4.23 2.12 -3.80
C ARG A 82 -3.95 2.25 -5.29
N GLN A 83 -2.78 1.78 -5.72
CA GLN A 83 -2.47 1.63 -7.15
C GLN A 83 -3.44 0.64 -7.81
N SER A 84 -3.89 0.98 -9.02
CA SER A 84 -4.70 0.10 -9.86
C SER A 84 -3.93 -1.16 -10.24
N GLN A 85 -4.64 -2.29 -10.27
CA GLN A 85 -4.07 -3.57 -10.71
C GLN A 85 -3.79 -3.59 -12.22
N HIS A 86 -4.47 -2.74 -13.00
CA HIS A 86 -4.32 -2.66 -14.46
C HIS A 86 -3.22 -1.69 -14.89
N ASP A 87 -3.05 -0.58 -14.16
CA ASP A 87 -2.01 0.41 -14.41
C ASP A 87 -1.48 0.95 -13.07
N PRO A 88 -0.23 0.61 -12.67
CA PRO A 88 0.32 1.03 -11.39
C PRO A 88 0.59 2.54 -11.29
N ASN A 89 0.50 3.29 -12.39
CA ASN A 89 0.58 4.76 -12.36
C ASN A 89 -0.76 5.42 -11.98
N THR A 90 -1.85 4.65 -12.06
CA THR A 90 -3.18 5.12 -11.70
C THR A 90 -3.50 4.77 -10.24
N TRP A 91 -3.99 5.74 -9.48
CA TRP A 91 -4.45 5.55 -8.11
C TRP A 91 -5.98 5.56 -8.03
N VAL A 92 -6.54 4.62 -7.26
CA VAL A 92 -7.98 4.48 -7.05
C VAL A 92 -8.31 4.80 -5.59
N SER A 93 -9.28 5.69 -5.37
CA SER A 93 -9.82 5.98 -4.04
C SER A 93 -10.59 4.78 -3.51
N LEU A 94 -10.39 4.45 -2.23
CA LEU A 94 -11.10 3.39 -1.52
C LEU A 94 -12.12 3.95 -0.53
N VAL A 95 -12.08 5.25 -0.30
CA VAL A 95 -13.07 5.98 0.48
C VAL A 95 -14.09 6.62 -0.47
N SER A 96 -15.37 6.50 -0.13
CA SER A 96 -16.44 7.28 -0.77
C SER A 96 -16.37 8.70 -0.21
N GLY A 97 -16.27 9.69 -1.10
CA GLY A 97 -16.38 11.11 -0.75
C GLY A 97 -17.80 11.53 -0.41
#